data_AF-A0ABD3L8A2-F1
#
_entry.id   AF-A0ABD3L8A2-F1
#
_cell.length_a   1.000
_cell.length_b   1.000
_cell.length_c   1.000
_cell.angle_alpha   90.00
_cell.angle_beta   90.00
_cell.angle_gamma   90.00
#
_symmetry.space_group_name_H-M   'P 1'
#
loop_
_entity.id
_entity.type
_entity.pdbx_description
1 polymer ?
#
loop_
_entity_poly.entity_id
_entity_poly.type
_entity_poly.pdbx_seq_one_letter_code
_entity_poly.pdbx_strand_id
1 'polypeptide(L)'
;MAESLLISIAQGVLGKIASPALQQAGAIYNVENQIRELKDKLPAITAVLSDAEEKRAKNPRLQVWLGQLQDVLYDAEDVLDEIECEALRKQVINQYGGVKEKVHRFFSLSNPLILRVKVSQKIKEVRETLSKISDAKNEFGLNERSVDSDATHKRSREMTYSFISESANVGRDNDKQKIIKILMQTDEEKPSVIPIVGIGGLGKTTLVKLVYNDHSVKEHFDL
;
A
#
# COMPACT_ATOMS: atom_id res chain seq x y z
N MET A 1 14.72 5.04 17.13
CA MET A 1 15.26 4.58 15.84
C MET A 1 14.30 5.05 14.76
N ALA A 2 14.71 5.97 13.90
CA ALA A 2 13.88 6.36 12.76
C ALA A 2 14.02 5.24 11.73
N GLU A 3 12.99 4.43 11.54
CA GLU A 3 12.98 3.46 10.45
C GLU A 3 13.07 4.20 9.12
N SER A 4 14.02 3.79 8.29
CA SER A 4 14.11 4.14 6.87
C SER A 4 12.74 4.06 6.19
N LEU A 5 12.22 5.16 5.62
CA LEU A 5 11.06 5.11 4.71
C LEU A 5 11.30 4.06 3.61
N LEU A 6 12.54 3.95 3.13
CA LEU A 6 12.95 3.00 2.09
C LEU A 6 12.87 1.54 2.54
N ILE A 7 13.25 1.26 3.80
CA ILE A 7 13.09 -0.07 4.41
C ILE A 7 11.61 -0.44 4.47
N SER A 8 10.76 0.49 4.89
CA SER A 8 9.33 0.24 5.00
C SER A 8 8.67 -0.04 3.64
N ILE A 9 9.06 0.70 2.60
CA ILE A 9 8.56 0.48 1.23
C ILE A 9 9.04 -0.88 0.71
N ALA A 10 10.34 -1.21 0.86
CA ALA A 10 10.88 -2.49 0.42
C ALA A 10 10.17 -3.69 1.08
N GLN A 11 9.89 -3.59 2.38
CA GLN A 11 9.09 -4.59 3.11
C GLN A 11 7.64 -4.65 2.62
N GLY A 12 7.03 -3.51 2.31
CA GLY A 12 5.69 -3.43 1.72
C GLY A 12 5.60 -4.17 0.39
N VAL A 13 6.56 -3.91 -0.51
CA VAL A 13 6.66 -4.58 -1.82
C VAL A 13 6.90 -6.08 -1.63
N LEU A 14 7.80 -6.49 -0.73
CA LEU A 14 8.00 -7.91 -0.38
C LEU A 14 6.71 -8.58 0.10
N GLY A 15 5.95 -7.88 0.96
CA GLY A 15 4.66 -8.36 1.46
C GLY A 15 3.64 -8.56 0.35
N LYS A 16 3.53 -7.60 -0.59
CA LYS A 16 2.66 -7.72 -1.76
C LYS A 16 3.06 -8.89 -2.65
N ILE A 17 4.36 -9.02 -2.98
CA ILE A 17 4.94 -10.11 -3.78
C ILE A 17 4.63 -11.49 -3.17
N ALA A 18 4.69 -11.60 -1.84
CA ALA A 18 4.40 -12.82 -1.12
C ALA A 18 2.88 -13.11 -0.96
N SER A 19 2.01 -12.17 -1.30
CA SER A 19 0.57 -12.32 -1.07
C SER A 19 -0.06 -13.35 -2.02
N PRO A 20 -0.98 -14.21 -1.53
CA PRO A 20 -1.68 -15.17 -2.39
C PRO A 20 -2.53 -14.49 -3.48
N ALA A 21 -3.11 -13.33 -3.17
CA ALA A 21 -3.91 -12.56 -4.11
C ALA A 21 -3.09 -12.13 -5.32
N LEU A 22 -1.90 -11.57 -5.10
CA LEU A 22 -1.01 -11.18 -6.18
C LEU A 22 -0.46 -12.41 -6.94
N GLN A 23 -0.20 -13.54 -6.29
CA GLN A 23 0.22 -14.76 -7.00
C GLN A 23 -0.87 -15.24 -7.98
N GLN A 24 -2.14 -15.25 -7.56
CA GLN A 24 -3.26 -15.58 -8.44
C GLN A 24 -3.43 -14.54 -9.56
N ALA A 25 -3.29 -13.25 -9.25
CA ALA A 25 -3.34 -12.18 -10.23
C ALA A 25 -2.20 -12.29 -11.25
N GLY A 26 -1.01 -12.65 -10.80
CA GLY A 26 0.16 -12.93 -11.62
C GLY A 26 -0.08 -14.05 -12.63
N ALA A 27 -0.78 -15.11 -12.22
CA ALA A 27 -1.18 -16.21 -13.11
C ALA A 27 -2.13 -15.74 -14.22
N ILE A 28 -3.13 -14.92 -13.86
CA ILE A 28 -4.11 -14.37 -14.81
C ILE A 28 -3.43 -13.58 -15.93
N TYR A 29 -2.37 -12.84 -15.60
CA TYR A 29 -1.62 -12.01 -16.53
C TYR A 29 -0.29 -12.63 -16.99
N ASN A 30 0.02 -13.87 -16.60
CA ASN A 30 1.26 -14.59 -16.96
C ASN A 30 2.54 -13.80 -16.67
N VAL A 31 2.60 -13.25 -15.46
CA VAL A 31 3.76 -12.51 -14.93
C VAL A 31 4.35 -13.16 -13.67
N GLU A 32 3.99 -14.41 -13.41
CA GLU A 32 4.42 -15.19 -12.24
C GLU A 32 5.94 -15.30 -12.14
N ASN A 33 6.62 -15.49 -13.28
CA ASN A 33 8.07 -15.59 -13.33
C ASN A 33 8.73 -14.27 -12.91
N GLN A 34 8.22 -13.14 -13.41
CA GLN A 34 8.73 -11.81 -13.05
C GLN A 34 8.52 -11.53 -11.55
N ILE A 35 7.33 -11.86 -11.01
CA ILE A 35 7.03 -11.71 -9.58
C ILE A 35 7.97 -12.59 -8.74
N ARG A 36 8.24 -13.83 -9.18
CA ARG A 36 9.17 -14.74 -8.49
C ARG A 36 10.60 -14.19 -8.49
N GLU A 37 11.10 -13.70 -9.61
CA GLU A 37 12.44 -13.11 -9.68
C GLU A 37 12.58 -11.88 -8.75
N LEU A 38 11.53 -11.05 -8.66
CA LEU A 38 11.50 -9.94 -7.68
C LEU A 38 11.55 -10.47 -6.24
N LYS A 39 10.80 -11.54 -5.94
CA LYS A 39 10.80 -12.21 -4.63
C LYS A 39 12.18 -12.72 -4.23
N ASP A 40 12.99 -13.16 -5.19
CA ASP A 40 14.31 -13.73 -4.94
C ASP A 40 15.38 -12.64 -4.74
N LYS A 41 15.29 -11.52 -5.48
CA LYS A 41 16.31 -10.46 -5.43
C LYS A 41 16.08 -9.42 -4.33
N LEU A 42 14.82 -9.05 -4.10
CA LEU A 42 14.46 -7.98 -3.18
C LEU A 42 14.94 -8.23 -1.73
N PRO A 43 14.90 -9.47 -1.18
CA PRO A 43 15.45 -9.74 0.15
C PRO A 43 16.95 -9.42 0.29
N ALA A 44 17.74 -9.72 -0.73
CA ALA A 44 19.19 -9.47 -0.72
C ALA A 44 19.53 -7.97 -0.72
N ILE A 45 18.65 -7.14 -1.28
CA ILE A 45 18.75 -5.68 -1.23
C ILE A 45 18.30 -5.17 0.14
N THR A 46 17.18 -5.69 0.67
CA THR A 46 16.66 -5.31 1.99
C THR A 46 17.66 -5.62 3.11
N ALA A 47 18.42 -6.72 2.99
CA ALA A 47 19.43 -7.12 3.98
C ALA A 47 20.59 -6.11 4.14
N VAL A 48 20.88 -5.31 3.11
CA VAL A 48 21.96 -4.30 3.16
C VAL A 48 21.45 -2.88 3.39
N LEU A 49 20.13 -2.69 3.41
CA LEU A 49 19.51 -1.37 3.38
C LEU A 49 19.83 -0.54 4.63
N SER A 50 19.80 -1.17 5.80
CA SER A 50 20.11 -0.49 7.07
C SER A 50 21.55 0.03 7.09
N ASP A 51 22.51 -0.78 6.61
CA ASP A 51 23.92 -0.37 6.53
C ASP A 51 24.12 0.72 5.47
N ALA A 52 23.38 0.64 4.35
CA ALA A 52 23.42 1.64 3.29
C ALA A 52 22.89 3.01 3.77
N GLU A 53 21.80 3.04 4.52
CA GLU A 53 21.21 4.27 5.03
C GLU A 53 22.11 4.97 6.07
N GLU A 54 22.76 4.22 6.96
CA GLU A 54 23.74 4.78 7.91
C GLU A 54 24.94 5.43 7.20
N LYS A 55 25.39 4.81 6.10
CA LYS A 55 26.53 5.29 5.30
C LYS A 55 26.16 6.37 4.29
N ARG A 56 24.85 6.62 4.05
CA ARG A 56 24.33 7.55 3.04
C ARG A 56 24.95 8.94 3.13
N ALA A 57 25.06 9.51 4.33
CA ALA A 57 25.56 10.88 4.53
C ALA A 57 27.02 11.08 4.10
N LYS A 58 27.82 9.99 4.06
CA LYS A 58 29.25 10.04 3.77
C LYS A 58 29.60 9.65 2.34
N ASN A 59 28.64 9.15 1.55
CA ASN A 59 28.89 8.62 0.22
C ASN A 59 27.83 9.11 -0.79
N PRO A 60 28.15 10.11 -1.63
CA PRO A 60 27.25 10.64 -2.65
C PRO A 60 26.79 9.58 -3.67
N ARG A 61 27.65 8.61 -4.01
CA ARG A 61 27.27 7.53 -4.95
C ARG A 61 26.21 6.61 -4.33
N LEU A 62 26.33 6.34 -3.04
CA LEU A 62 25.36 5.55 -2.30
C LEU A 62 24.01 6.28 -2.18
N GLN A 63 24.02 7.61 -2.07
CA GLN A 63 22.80 8.40 -2.09
C GLN A 63 22.06 8.30 -3.44
N VAL A 64 22.79 8.33 -4.56
CA VAL A 64 22.20 8.13 -5.90
C VAL A 64 21.63 6.71 -6.02
N TRP A 65 22.37 5.70 -5.57
CA TRP A 65 21.92 4.30 -5.58
C TRP A 65 20.65 4.09 -4.75
N LEU A 66 20.58 4.67 -3.54
CA LEU A 66 19.37 4.64 -2.70
C LEU A 66 18.19 5.36 -3.37
N GLY A 67 18.43 6.48 -4.06
CA GLY A 67 17.38 7.17 -4.83
C GLY A 67 16.82 6.31 -5.96
N GLN A 68 17.69 5.69 -6.75
CA GLN A 68 17.26 4.77 -7.82
C GLN A 68 16.49 3.57 -7.28
N LEU A 69 16.90 3.04 -6.13
CA LEU A 69 16.17 1.98 -5.46
C LEU A 69 14.80 2.46 -4.97
N GLN A 70 14.70 3.67 -4.45
CA GLN A 70 13.42 4.26 -4.05
C GLN A 70 12.45 4.35 -5.24
N ASP A 71 12.91 4.88 -6.37
CA ASP A 71 12.10 5.06 -7.57
C ASP A 71 11.58 3.71 -8.08
N VAL A 72 12.46 2.70 -8.19
CA VAL A 72 12.09 1.36 -8.65
C VAL A 72 11.14 0.64 -7.69
N LEU A 73 11.27 0.89 -6.38
CA LEU A 73 10.35 0.33 -5.39
C LEU A 73 8.93 0.93 -5.53
N TYR A 74 8.82 2.23 -5.80
CA TYR A 74 7.51 2.85 -6.10
C TYR A 74 6.93 2.32 -7.41
N ASP A 75 7.73 2.24 -8.47
CA ASP A 75 7.30 1.66 -9.74
C ASP A 75 6.84 0.21 -9.56
N ALA A 76 7.56 -0.57 -8.74
CA ALA A 76 7.16 -1.92 -8.39
C ALA A 76 5.81 -1.92 -7.67
N GLU A 77 5.64 -1.09 -6.65
CA GLU A 77 4.41 -0.99 -5.89
C GLU A 77 3.20 -0.67 -6.78
N ASP A 78 3.33 0.34 -7.66
CA ASP A 78 2.30 0.75 -8.61
C ASP A 78 1.92 -0.37 -9.58
N VAL A 79 2.92 -1.10 -10.11
CA VAL A 79 2.67 -2.19 -11.05
C VAL A 79 2.01 -3.38 -10.37
N LEU A 80 2.40 -3.71 -9.14
CA LEU A 80 1.78 -4.79 -8.37
C LEU A 80 0.33 -4.46 -8.00
N ASP A 81 0.04 -3.20 -7.63
CA ASP A 81 -1.32 -2.74 -7.36
C ASP A 81 -2.18 -2.74 -8.63
N GLU A 82 -1.64 -2.33 -9.79
CA GLU A 82 -2.34 -2.40 -11.08
C GLU A 82 -2.72 -3.86 -11.42
N ILE A 83 -1.82 -4.81 -11.17
CA ILE A 83 -2.05 -6.26 -11.38
C ILE A 83 -3.20 -6.76 -10.50
N GLU A 84 -3.13 -6.50 -9.20
CA GLU A 84 -4.13 -6.96 -8.23
C GLU A 84 -5.50 -6.32 -8.51
N CYS A 85 -5.52 -5.01 -8.77
CA CYS A 85 -6.74 -4.26 -9.09
C CYS A 85 -7.43 -4.81 -10.35
N GLU A 86 -6.70 -5.02 -11.45
CA GLU A 86 -7.27 -5.54 -12.68
C GLU A 86 -7.69 -7.01 -12.57
N ALA A 87 -7.04 -7.79 -11.71
CA ALA A 87 -7.47 -9.15 -11.39
C ALA A 87 -8.80 -9.16 -10.63
N LEU A 88 -8.94 -8.35 -9.57
CA LEU A 88 -10.19 -8.18 -8.83
C LEU A 88 -11.32 -7.68 -9.74
N ARG A 89 -11.02 -6.68 -10.58
CA ARG A 89 -11.98 -6.16 -11.56
C ARG A 89 -12.46 -7.24 -12.53
N LYS A 90 -11.55 -8.10 -12.99
CA LYS A 90 -11.90 -9.26 -13.84
C LYS A 90 -12.82 -10.24 -13.11
N GLN A 91 -12.57 -10.52 -11.82
CA GLN A 91 -13.44 -11.38 -11.00
C GLN A 91 -14.85 -10.79 -10.86
N VAL A 92 -14.96 -9.51 -10.48
CA VAL A 92 -16.25 -8.82 -10.33
C VAL A 92 -17.06 -8.83 -11.62
N ILE A 93 -16.44 -8.53 -12.78
CA ILE A 93 -17.13 -8.55 -14.08
C ILE A 93 -17.55 -9.98 -14.46
N ASN A 94 -16.75 -10.99 -14.13
CA ASN A 94 -17.11 -12.38 -14.42
C ASN A 94 -18.30 -12.86 -13.58
N GLN A 95 -18.37 -12.42 -12.32
CA GLN A 95 -19.38 -12.83 -11.35
C GLN A 95 -20.69 -12.04 -11.47
N TYR A 96 -20.61 -10.73 -11.69
CA TYR A 96 -21.76 -9.82 -11.67
C TYR A 96 -22.00 -9.09 -12.99
N GLY A 97 -21.08 -9.17 -13.95
CA GLY A 97 -21.16 -8.44 -15.22
C GLY A 97 -22.01 -9.16 -16.29
N GLY A 98 -22.86 -8.38 -16.95
CA GLY A 98 -23.67 -8.83 -18.08
C GLY A 98 -22.85 -9.05 -19.37
N VAL A 99 -23.52 -9.57 -20.40
CA VAL A 99 -22.91 -9.79 -21.73
C VAL A 99 -22.39 -8.46 -22.32
N LYS A 100 -23.12 -7.36 -22.10
CA LYS A 100 -22.76 -6.03 -22.58
C LYS A 100 -21.44 -5.52 -21.99
N GLU A 101 -21.25 -5.64 -20.67
CA GLU A 101 -20.03 -5.23 -19.97
C GLU A 101 -18.82 -6.06 -20.42
N LYS A 102 -19.02 -7.37 -20.65
CA LYS A 102 -17.97 -8.27 -21.16
C LYS A 102 -17.53 -7.89 -22.57
N VAL A 103 -18.49 -7.63 -23.48
CA VAL A 103 -18.20 -7.21 -24.87
C VAL A 103 -17.55 -5.82 -24.90
N HIS A 104 -18.06 -4.86 -24.13
CA HIS A 104 -17.46 -3.52 -24.05
C HIS A 104 -16.01 -3.56 -23.55
N ARG A 105 -15.66 -4.48 -22.63
CA ARG A 105 -14.28 -4.65 -22.17
C ARG A 105 -13.36 -5.17 -23.27
N PHE A 106 -13.84 -6.06 -24.14
CA PHE A 106 -13.05 -6.58 -25.26
C PHE A 106 -12.63 -5.49 -26.25
N PHE A 107 -13.48 -4.48 -26.46
CA PHE A 107 -13.19 -3.35 -27.36
C PHE A 107 -12.57 -2.13 -26.65
N SER A 108 -12.34 -2.20 -25.34
CA SER A 108 -11.69 -1.15 -24.55
C SER A 108 -10.19 -1.37 -24.43
N LEU A 109 -9.45 -0.33 -24.06
CA LEU A 109 -8.07 -0.42 -23.57
C LEU A 109 -7.94 -1.34 -22.33
N SER A 110 -9.05 -1.63 -21.66
CA SER A 110 -9.14 -2.63 -20.59
C SER A 110 -9.29 -4.08 -21.10
N ASN A 111 -9.02 -4.34 -22.38
CA ASN A 111 -9.00 -5.68 -22.95
C ASN A 111 -7.96 -6.55 -22.21
N PRO A 112 -8.33 -7.76 -21.74
CA PRO A 112 -7.42 -8.64 -21.00
C PRO A 112 -6.09 -8.93 -21.69
N LEU A 113 -6.06 -9.03 -23.03
CA LEU A 113 -4.83 -9.28 -23.79
C LEU A 113 -3.93 -8.05 -23.85
N ILE A 114 -4.51 -6.86 -24.08
CA ILE A 114 -3.75 -5.60 -24.10
C ILE A 114 -3.18 -5.33 -22.71
N LEU A 115 -4.00 -5.49 -21.66
CA LEU A 115 -3.57 -5.36 -20.27
C LEU A 115 -2.46 -6.35 -19.93
N ARG A 116 -2.56 -7.61 -20.37
CA ARG A 116 -1.51 -8.61 -20.17
C ARG A 116 -0.17 -8.17 -20.75
N VAL A 117 -0.16 -7.67 -21.98
CA VAL A 117 1.07 -7.17 -22.63
C VAL A 117 1.62 -5.95 -21.89
N LYS A 118 0.76 -4.99 -21.56
CA LYS A 118 1.14 -3.76 -20.85
C LYS A 118 1.76 -4.06 -19.48
N VAL A 119 1.09 -4.87 -18.68
CA VAL A 119 1.54 -5.27 -17.35
C VAL A 119 2.84 -6.08 -17.44
N SER A 120 2.93 -7.01 -18.40
CA SER A 120 4.13 -7.82 -18.60
C SER A 120 5.36 -6.97 -18.94
N GLN A 121 5.18 -5.93 -19.77
CA GLN A 121 6.24 -5.00 -20.11
C GLN A 121 6.66 -4.15 -18.90
N LYS A 122 5.70 -3.58 -18.17
CA LYS A 122 5.99 -2.77 -16.97
C LYS A 122 6.74 -3.55 -15.90
N ILE A 123 6.28 -4.76 -15.56
CA ILE A 123 6.94 -5.56 -14.52
C ILE A 123 8.32 -6.07 -14.98
N LYS A 124 8.49 -6.27 -16.29
CA LYS A 124 9.80 -6.58 -16.87
C LYS A 124 10.78 -5.42 -16.71
N GLU A 125 10.34 -4.18 -16.95
CA GLU A 125 11.15 -2.97 -16.75
C GLU A 125 11.56 -2.78 -15.28
N VAL A 126 10.62 -2.96 -14.34
CA VAL A 126 10.90 -2.94 -12.89
C VAL A 126 11.95 -3.98 -12.54
N ARG A 127 11.77 -5.22 -13.00
CA ARG A 127 12.69 -6.35 -12.76
C ARG A 127 14.09 -6.09 -13.30
N GLU A 128 14.20 -5.57 -14.53
CA GLU A 128 15.49 -5.27 -15.15
C GLU A 128 16.22 -4.15 -14.41
N THR A 129 15.49 -3.12 -13.99
CA THR A 129 16.06 -2.00 -13.24
C THR A 129 16.48 -2.43 -11.84
N LEU A 130 15.65 -3.22 -11.14
CA LEU A 130 16.00 -3.80 -9.85
C LEU A 130 17.22 -4.71 -9.94
N SER A 131 17.36 -5.48 -11.03
CA SER A 131 18.56 -6.30 -11.26
C SER A 131 19.82 -5.45 -11.35
N LYS A 132 19.80 -4.37 -12.14
CA LYS A 132 20.96 -3.46 -12.26
C LYS A 132 21.34 -2.85 -10.91
N ILE A 133 20.34 -2.46 -10.11
CA ILE A 133 20.54 -1.93 -8.76
C ILE A 133 21.15 -2.99 -7.85
N SER A 134 20.65 -4.23 -7.93
CA SER A 134 21.17 -5.38 -7.18
C SER A 134 22.62 -5.69 -7.54
N ASP A 135 23.01 -5.54 -8.81
CA ASP A 135 24.37 -5.80 -9.26
C ASP A 135 25.32 -4.70 -8.77
N ALA A 136 24.90 -3.43 -8.87
CA ALA A 136 25.65 -2.27 -8.37
C ALA A 136 25.83 -2.27 -6.84
N LYS A 137 24.92 -2.93 -6.10
CA LYS A 137 25.00 -3.14 -4.64
C LYS A 137 26.39 -3.64 -4.21
N ASN A 138 26.97 -4.54 -4.99
CA ASN A 138 28.21 -5.24 -4.64
C ASN A 138 29.44 -4.32 -4.67
N GLU A 139 29.36 -3.16 -5.31
CA GLU A 139 30.45 -2.19 -5.40
C GLU A 139 30.65 -1.37 -4.11
N PHE A 140 29.65 -1.37 -3.22
CA PHE A 140 29.64 -0.51 -2.03
C PHE A 140 30.20 -1.18 -0.76
N GLY A 141 30.52 -2.47 -0.80
CA GLY A 141 31.03 -3.20 0.37
C GLY A 141 30.10 -3.11 1.59
N LEU A 142 28.79 -3.23 1.35
CA LEU A 142 27.77 -3.13 2.39
C LEU A 142 27.70 -4.43 3.19
N ASN A 143 27.51 -4.31 4.50
CA ASN A 143 27.34 -5.47 5.36
C ASN A 143 25.88 -5.92 5.35
N GLU A 144 25.64 -7.21 5.11
CA GLU A 144 24.33 -7.81 5.29
C GLU A 144 24.00 -7.84 6.78
N ARG A 145 22.93 -7.15 7.16
CA ARG A 145 22.31 -7.32 8.47
C ARG A 145 21.08 -8.16 8.23
N SER A 146 21.03 -9.32 8.87
CA SER A 146 19.77 -10.05 9.00
C SER A 146 18.78 -9.07 9.63
N VAL A 147 17.72 -8.73 8.90
CA VAL A 147 16.52 -8.20 9.53
C VAL A 147 16.05 -9.34 10.40
N ASP A 148 16.46 -9.32 11.67
CA ASP A 148 16.15 -10.36 12.63
C ASP A 148 14.63 -10.54 12.58
N SER A 149 14.21 -11.74 12.18
CA SER A 149 12.82 -12.04 11.82
C SER A 149 11.92 -12.15 13.04
N ASP A 150 12.28 -11.50 14.15
CA ASP A 150 11.53 -11.51 15.40
C ASP A 150 10.46 -10.41 15.46
N ALA A 151 10.43 -9.52 14.46
CA ALA A 151 9.26 -8.68 14.23
C ALA A 151 8.26 -9.39 13.31
N THR A 152 7.64 -10.45 13.83
CA THR A 152 6.28 -10.83 13.43
C THR A 152 5.32 -9.73 13.91
N HIS A 153 5.55 -8.50 13.48
CA HIS A 153 4.53 -7.48 13.42
C HIS A 153 4.02 -7.53 12.01
N LYS A 154 3.23 -8.58 11.77
CA LYS A 154 2.01 -8.50 10.97
C LYS A 154 1.48 -7.09 11.23
N ARG A 155 1.69 -6.17 10.29
CA ARG A 155 1.09 -4.82 10.32
C ARG A 155 -0.41 -5.04 10.15
N SER A 156 -1.06 -5.55 11.19
CA SER A 156 -2.31 -4.95 11.59
C SER A 156 -1.98 -3.47 11.70
N ARG A 157 -2.65 -2.62 10.90
CA ARG A 157 -2.88 -1.24 11.33
C ARG A 157 -3.12 -1.33 12.84
N GLU A 158 -2.37 -0.61 13.66
CA GLU A 158 -2.71 -0.52 15.08
C GLU A 158 -4.20 -0.20 15.12
N MET A 159 -5.00 -1.19 15.53
CA MET A 159 -6.43 -1.05 15.50
C MET A 159 -6.72 -0.03 16.57
N THR A 160 -7.08 1.18 16.15
CA THR A 160 -7.51 2.17 17.13
C THR A 160 -8.81 1.68 17.74
N TYR A 161 -8.72 1.23 19.00
CA TYR A 161 -9.85 0.82 19.81
C TYR A 161 -10.76 2.02 20.11
N SER A 162 -12.08 1.80 20.21
CA SER A 162 -13.07 2.86 20.43
C SER A 162 -12.97 3.54 21.81
N PHE A 163 -12.28 2.93 22.77
CA PHE A 163 -12.10 3.48 24.11
C PHE A 163 -11.27 4.78 24.10
N ILE A 164 -11.82 5.83 24.69
CA ILE A 164 -11.12 7.07 25.06
C ILE A 164 -11.45 7.33 26.53
N SER A 165 -10.45 7.68 27.34
CA SER A 165 -10.70 8.31 28.64
C SER A 165 -11.27 9.73 28.41
N GLU A 166 -12.49 10.00 28.89
CA GLU A 166 -13.25 11.24 28.65
C GLU A 166 -12.57 12.51 29.20
N SER A 167 -11.50 12.38 29.99
CA SER A 167 -10.93 13.46 30.78
C SER A 167 -9.87 14.34 30.08
N ALA A 168 -9.55 14.12 28.81
CA ALA A 168 -8.38 14.76 28.17
C ALA A 168 -8.65 15.60 26.89
N ASN A 169 -9.90 15.82 26.48
CA ASN A 169 -10.21 16.42 25.18
C ASN A 169 -10.95 17.76 25.31
N VAL A 170 -10.21 18.85 25.53
CA VAL A 170 -10.78 20.21 25.58
C VAL A 170 -10.77 20.86 24.19
N GLY A 171 -11.88 21.47 23.77
CA GLY A 171 -11.89 22.46 22.68
C GLY A 171 -12.27 21.97 21.27
N ARG A 172 -12.70 20.72 21.08
CA ARG A 172 -13.14 20.19 19.77
C ARG A 172 -14.65 19.99 19.64
N ASP A 173 -15.44 20.51 20.57
CA ASP A 173 -16.89 20.32 20.60
C ASP A 173 -17.57 20.86 19.33
N ASN A 174 -17.12 22.00 18.81
CA ASN A 174 -17.68 22.56 17.59
C ASN A 174 -17.41 21.67 16.36
N ASP A 175 -16.19 21.12 16.24
CA ASP A 175 -15.85 20.19 15.15
C ASP A 175 -16.67 18.90 15.26
N LYS A 176 -16.82 18.37 16.48
CA LYS A 176 -17.65 17.19 16.78
C LYS A 176 -19.11 17.43 16.34
N GLN A 177 -19.71 18.53 16.76
CA GLN A 177 -21.12 18.85 16.45
C GLN A 177 -21.36 19.04 14.95
N LYS A 178 -20.40 19.63 14.22
CA LYS A 178 -20.49 19.75 12.76
C LYS A 178 -20.53 18.39 12.06
N ILE A 179 -19.67 17.46 12.48
CA ILE A 179 -19.63 16.12 11.90
C ILE A 179 -20.93 15.36 12.22
N ILE A 180 -21.40 15.41 13.47
CA ILE A 180 -22.68 14.80 13.87
C ILE A 180 -23.83 15.35 13.02
N LYS A 181 -23.90 16.66 12.82
CA LYS A 181 -24.94 17.27 12.00
C LYS A 181 -24.93 16.75 10.56
N ILE A 182 -23.76 16.56 9.95
CA ILE A 182 -23.65 15.99 8.60
C ILE A 182 -24.12 14.53 8.58
N LEU A 183 -23.74 13.74 9.60
CA LEU A 183 -24.15 12.34 9.73
C LEU A 183 -25.67 12.20 9.85
N MET A 184 -26.32 13.05 10.65
CA MET A 184 -27.78 13.02 10.88
C MET A 184 -28.62 13.56 9.72
N GLN A 185 -27.99 14.19 8.73
CA GLN A 185 -28.67 14.80 7.57
C GLN A 185 -28.51 13.97 6.29
N THR A 186 -27.96 12.76 6.39
CA THR A 186 -27.69 11.91 5.23
C THR A 186 -28.91 11.04 4.90
N ASP A 187 -29.36 11.07 3.64
CA ASP A 187 -30.42 10.19 3.13
C ASP A 187 -29.93 8.73 2.98
N GLU A 188 -30.75 7.77 3.39
CA GLU A 188 -30.42 6.33 3.44
C GLU A 188 -30.16 5.68 2.07
N GLU A 189 -30.51 6.34 0.96
CA GLU A 189 -30.44 5.75 -0.37
C GLU A 189 -29.00 5.67 -0.96
N LYS A 190 -28.03 6.42 -0.41
CA LYS A 190 -26.65 6.43 -0.92
C LYS A 190 -25.60 6.48 0.19
N PRO A 191 -24.49 5.72 0.08
CA PRO A 191 -23.41 5.79 1.05
C PRO A 191 -22.75 7.17 1.03
N SER A 192 -22.74 7.84 2.19
CA SER A 192 -22.06 9.13 2.39
C SER A 192 -20.65 8.91 2.95
N VAL A 193 -19.69 9.72 2.49
CA VAL A 193 -18.29 9.64 2.89
C VAL A 193 -17.82 11.01 3.37
N ILE A 194 -17.30 11.07 4.60
CA ILE A 194 -16.77 12.29 5.22
C ILE A 194 -15.25 12.16 5.40
N PRO A 195 -14.42 12.78 4.53
CA PRO A 195 -12.97 12.72 4.67
C PRO A 195 -12.49 13.67 5.78
N ILE A 196 -11.63 13.17 6.68
CA ILE A 196 -10.95 13.95 7.73
C ILE A 196 -9.45 13.98 7.43
N VAL A 197 -8.96 15.13 7.00
CA VAL A 197 -7.58 15.31 6.51
C VAL A 197 -6.81 16.25 7.42
N GLY A 198 -5.52 16.00 7.59
CA GLY A 198 -4.63 16.84 8.39
C GLY A 198 -3.32 16.14 8.69
N ILE A 199 -2.37 16.90 9.22
CA ILE A 199 -1.02 16.43 9.56
C ILE A 199 -1.09 15.37 10.70
N GLY A 200 -0.06 14.52 10.82
CA GLY A 200 0.08 13.58 11.92
C GLY A 200 0.02 14.28 13.30
N GLY A 201 -0.51 13.60 14.33
CA GLY A 201 -0.60 14.14 15.69
C GLY A 201 -1.72 15.17 15.92
N LEU A 202 -2.45 15.62 14.89
CA LEU A 202 -3.51 16.63 15.01
C LEU A 202 -4.79 16.17 15.74
N GLY A 203 -4.81 14.94 16.27
CA GLY A 203 -5.99 14.40 16.96
C GLY A 203 -7.16 14.01 16.04
N LYS A 204 -6.91 13.73 14.75
CA LYS A 204 -7.95 13.30 13.79
C LYS A 204 -8.71 12.07 14.31
N THR A 205 -7.97 11.04 14.70
CA THR A 205 -8.56 9.80 15.22
C THR A 205 -9.28 10.02 16.55
N THR A 206 -8.79 10.96 17.38
CA THR A 206 -9.46 11.37 18.63
C THR A 206 -10.82 11.99 18.34
N LEU A 207 -10.90 12.91 17.37
CA LEU A 207 -12.16 13.53 16.95
C LEU A 207 -13.16 12.50 16.42
N VAL A 208 -12.72 11.56 15.59
CA VAL A 208 -13.59 10.48 15.06
C VAL A 208 -14.16 9.63 16.18
N LYS A 209 -13.32 9.22 17.14
CA LYS A 209 -13.78 8.41 18.27
C LYS A 209 -14.76 9.19 19.18
N LEU A 210 -14.61 10.52 19.32
CA LEU A 210 -15.56 11.36 20.06
C LEU A 210 -16.93 11.43 19.39
N VAL A 211 -16.96 11.47 18.05
CA VAL A 211 -18.20 11.43 17.27
C VAL A 211 -18.83 10.04 17.35
N TYR A 212 -18.04 8.98 17.14
CA TYR A 212 -18.50 7.59 17.18
C TYR A 212 -19.11 7.20 18.54
N ASN A 213 -18.52 7.67 19.64
CA ASN A 213 -19.01 7.38 20.98
C ASN A 213 -20.17 8.26 21.43
N ASP A 214 -20.57 9.26 20.64
CA ASP A 214 -21.67 10.16 20.98
C ASP A 214 -23.01 9.42 21.04
N HIS A 215 -23.84 9.78 22.01
CA HIS A 215 -25.12 9.12 22.25
C HIS A 215 -26.06 9.22 21.05
N SER A 216 -26.17 10.40 20.44
CA SER A 216 -27.07 10.61 19.30
C SER A 216 -26.66 9.77 18.09
N VAL A 217 -25.35 9.59 17.88
CA VAL A 217 -24.81 8.73 16.81
C VAL A 217 -25.12 7.26 17.07
N LYS A 218 -24.95 6.79 18.31
CA LYS A 218 -25.26 5.40 18.69
C LYS A 218 -26.75 5.06 18.63
N GLU A 219 -27.63 6.03 18.87
CA GLU A 219 -29.08 5.83 18.76
C GLU A 219 -29.57 5.83 17.32
N HIS A 220 -28.93 6.61 16.45
CA HIS A 220 -29.37 6.78 15.07
C HIS A 220 -28.87 5.67 14.14
N PHE A 221 -27.69 5.10 14.41
CA PHE A 221 -27.12 4.03 13.62
C PHE A 221 -27.12 2.72 14.40
N ASP A 222 -27.70 1.67 13.84
CA ASP A 222 -27.58 0.30 14.35
C ASP A 222 -26.11 -0.16 14.22
N LEU A 223 -25.35 -0.03 15.32
CA LEU A 223 -23.91 -0.30 15.40
C LEU A 223 -23.58 -1.58 16.18
#